data_AF-A0A4Z2DHW2-F1
#
_entry.id   AF-A0A4Z2DHW2-F1
#
_cell.length_a   1.000
_cell.length_b   1.000
_cell.length_c   1.000
_cell.angle_alpha   90.00
_cell.angle_beta   90.00
_cell.angle_gamma   90.00
#
_symmetry.space_group_name_H-M   'P 1'
#
loop_
_entity.id
_entity.type
_entity.pdbx_description
1 polymer ?
#
loop_
_entity_poly.entity_id
_entity_poly.type
_entity_poly.pdbx_seq_one_letter_code
_entity_poly.pdbx_strand_id
1 'polypeptide(L)'
;MGPDIKLAYFSSLEVCIQFIVAICISIYQPSWLIWLLLTYTISGTINHSLGCAIHEVGHNLVFGHKYGKANRLYSIFINLPLGLPIAISYKKYHQAHHR
;
A
#
# COMPACT_ATOMS: atom_id res chain seq x y z
N MET A 1 -15.18 2.86 14.68
CA MET A 1 -14.72 1.53 14.23
C MET A 1 -13.53 1.09 15.09
N GLY A 2 -13.41 -0.21 15.37
CA GLY A 2 -12.34 -0.76 16.20
C GLY A 2 -11.07 -1.10 15.40
N PRO A 3 -10.00 -1.58 16.06
CA PRO A 3 -8.78 -2.00 15.38
C PRO A 3 -9.02 -3.19 14.45
N ASP A 4 -8.45 -3.16 13.24
CA ASP A 4 -8.45 -4.27 12.29
C ASP A 4 -7.02 -4.68 11.92
N ILE A 5 -6.53 -5.71 12.61
CA ILE A 5 -5.20 -6.28 12.36
C ILE A 5 -5.17 -7.12 11.07
N LYS A 6 -6.32 -7.59 10.56
CA LYS A 6 -6.37 -8.40 9.34
C LYS A 6 -5.87 -7.59 8.15
N LEU A 7 -6.23 -6.31 8.11
CA LEU A 7 -5.74 -5.37 7.12
C LEU A 7 -4.20 -5.29 7.11
N ALA A 8 -3.54 -5.42 8.27
CA ALA A 8 -2.08 -5.46 8.33
C ALA A 8 -1.50 -6.69 7.62
N TYR A 9 -2.08 -7.87 7.86
CA TYR A 9 -1.60 -9.11 7.23
C TYR A 9 -1.77 -9.07 5.71
N PHE A 10 -2.94 -8.65 5.21
CA PHE A 10 -3.20 -8.58 3.77
C PHE A 10 -2.33 -7.54 3.06
N SER A 11 -2.26 -6.32 3.58
CA SER A 11 -1.44 -5.27 2.96
C SER A 11 0.06 -5.54 3.06
N SER A 12 0.53 -6.22 4.12
CA SER A 12 1.93 -6.67 4.18
C SER A 12 2.24 -7.75 3.15
N LEU A 13 1.31 -8.69 2.93
CA LEU A 13 1.44 -9.72 1.89
C LEU A 13 1.49 -9.08 0.49
N GLU A 14 0.62 -8.11 0.22
CA GLU A 14 0.60 -7.34 -1.03
C GLU A 14 1.93 -6.64 -1.32
N VAL A 15 2.54 -6.03 -0.30
CA VAL A 15 3.88 -5.42 -0.40
C VAL A 15 4.91 -6.46 -0.82
N CYS A 16 4.93 -7.62 -0.17
CA CYS A 16 5.85 -8.71 -0.51
C CYS A 16 5.64 -9.20 -1.95
N ILE A 17 4.39 -9.39 -2.36
CA ILE A 17 4.04 -9.82 -3.73
C ILE A 17 4.57 -8.80 -4.75
N GLN A 18 4.38 -7.50 -4.52
CA GLN A 18 4.89 -6.46 -5.43
C GLN A 18 6.41 -6.52 -5.61
N PHE A 19 7.16 -6.67 -4.51
CA PHE A 19 8.62 -6.80 -4.60
C PHE A 19 9.05 -8.09 -5.29
N ILE A 20 8.38 -9.21 -5.03
CA ILE A 20 8.65 -10.49 -5.71
C ILE A 20 8.40 -10.35 -7.22
N VAL A 21 7.26 -9.79 -7.62
CA VAL A 21 6.93 -9.56 -9.03
C VAL A 21 7.95 -8.62 -9.69
N ALA A 22 8.35 -7.55 -9.01
CA ALA A 22 9.36 -6.63 -9.51
C ALA A 22 10.72 -7.32 -9.72
N ILE A 23 11.15 -8.16 -8.78
CA ILE A 23 12.39 -8.95 -8.91
C ILE A 23 12.28 -9.95 -10.06
N CYS A 24 11.16 -10.69 -10.16
CA CYS A 24 10.94 -11.63 -11.26
C CYS A 24 10.99 -10.93 -12.62
N ILE A 25 10.32 -9.80 -12.78
CA ILE A 25 10.37 -9.00 -14.01
C ILE A 25 11.82 -8.57 -14.31
N SER A 26 12.56 -8.13 -13.30
CA SER A 26 13.97 -7.71 -13.45
C SER A 26 14.90 -8.85 -13.89
N ILE A 27 14.61 -10.10 -13.53
CA ILE A 27 15.42 -11.27 -13.90
C ILE A 27 15.02 -11.79 -15.29
N TYR A 28 13.73 -11.99 -15.52
CA TYR A 28 13.23 -12.63 -16.74
C TYR A 28 13.15 -11.70 -17.96
N GLN A 29 13.11 -10.38 -17.75
CA GLN A 29 13.08 -9.36 -18.80
C GLN A 29 12.05 -9.69 -19.92
N PRO A 30 10.76 -9.82 -19.57
CA PRO A 30 9.73 -10.15 -20.54
C PRO A 30 9.63 -9.09 -21.65
N SER A 31 9.11 -9.49 -22.81
CA SER A 31 8.88 -8.54 -23.92
C SER A 31 7.97 -7.40 -23.49
N TRP A 32 8.11 -6.23 -24.13
CA TRP A 32 7.45 -5.00 -23.71
C TRP A 32 5.93 -5.15 -23.50
N LEU A 33 5.26 -5.93 -24.35
CA LEU A 33 3.80 -6.13 -24.28
C LEU A 33 3.41 -6.98 -23.07
N ILE A 34 4.17 -8.05 -22.77
CA ILE A 34 3.95 -8.89 -21.60
C ILE A 34 4.25 -8.09 -20.33
N TRP A 35 5.35 -7.33 -20.34
CA TRP A 35 5.70 -6.42 -19.24
C TRP A 35 4.57 -5.44 -18.94
N LEU A 36 4.01 -4.80 -19.97
CA LEU A 36 2.93 -3.83 -19.85
C LEU A 36 1.66 -4.47 -19.31
N LEU A 37 1.25 -5.63 -19.84
CA LEU A 37 0.06 -6.35 -19.35
C LEU A 37 0.23 -6.78 -17.89
N LEU A 38 1.39 -7.31 -17.54
CA LEU A 38 1.69 -7.79 -16.18
C LEU A 38 1.67 -6.65 -15.17
N THR A 39 2.38 -5.55 -15.46
CA THR A 39 2.46 -4.39 -14.58
C THR A 39 1.11 -3.68 -14.47
N TYR A 40 0.38 -3.54 -15.57
CA TYR A 40 -0.94 -2.91 -15.55
C TYR A 40 -1.95 -3.72 -14.71
N THR A 41 -2.01 -5.04 -14.91
CA THR A 41 -3.01 -5.88 -14.24
C THR A 41 -2.65 -6.17 -12.79
N ILE A 42 -1.43 -6.68 -12.53
CA ILE A 42 -1.01 -7.08 -11.18
C ILE A 42 -0.68 -5.84 -10.34
N SER A 43 0.28 -5.03 -10.79
CA SER A 43 0.70 -3.87 -10.00
C SER A 43 -0.41 -2.83 -9.90
N GLY A 44 -1.21 -2.63 -10.96
CA GLY A 44 -2.37 -1.73 -10.89
C GLY A 44 -3.38 -2.16 -9.82
N THR A 45 -3.77 -3.45 -9.81
CA THR A 45 -4.73 -3.98 -8.83
C THR A 45 -4.19 -3.90 -7.41
N ILE A 46 -2.94 -4.31 -7.18
CA ILE A 46 -2.34 -4.27 -5.84
C ILE A 46 -2.16 -2.83 -5.36
N ASN A 47 -1.73 -1.90 -6.21
CA ASN A 47 -1.60 -0.49 -5.82
C ASN A 47 -2.94 0.15 -5.45
N HIS A 48 -4.03 -0.24 -6.13
CA HIS A 48 -5.36 0.21 -5.74
C HIS A 48 -5.74 -0.31 -4.34
N SER A 49 -5.53 -1.61 -4.08
CA SER A 49 -5.77 -2.24 -2.77
C SER A 49 -4.94 -1.57 -1.66
N LEU A 50 -3.64 -1.37 -1.89
CA LEU A 50 -2.75 -0.67 -0.97
C LEU A 50 -3.17 0.78 -0.75
N GLY A 51 -3.71 1.46 -1.76
CA GLY A 51 -4.30 2.80 -1.61
C GLY A 51 -5.47 2.81 -0.63
N CYS A 52 -6.37 1.84 -0.74
CA CYS A 52 -7.45 1.63 0.23
C CYS A 52 -6.90 1.28 1.63
N ALA A 53 -5.86 0.45 1.72
CA ALA A 53 -5.22 0.16 3.00
C ALA A 53 -4.61 1.41 3.66
N ILE A 54 -3.93 2.26 2.88
CA ILE A 54 -3.39 3.55 3.35
C ILE A 54 -4.51 4.46 3.86
N HIS A 55 -5.68 4.45 3.20
CA HIS A 55 -6.86 5.17 3.64
C HIS A 55 -7.29 4.77 5.05
N GLU A 56 -7.52 3.48 5.26
CA GLU A 56 -7.95 2.93 6.55
C GLU A 56 -6.88 3.12 7.66
N VAL A 57 -5.60 2.99 7.31
CA VAL A 57 -4.47 3.30 8.23
C VAL A 57 -4.43 4.80 8.57
N GLY A 58 -4.85 5.68 7.65
CA GLY A 58 -5.00 7.11 7.87
C GLY A 58 -5.95 7.44 9.03
N HIS A 59 -7.00 6.64 9.19
CA HIS A 59 -7.94 6.67 10.33
C HIS A 59 -7.40 6.01 11.60
N ASN A 60 -6.16 5.50 11.57
CA ASN A 60 -5.52 4.72 12.64
C ASN A 60 -6.28 3.41 12.97
N LEU A 61 -6.95 2.81 11.99
CA LEU A 61 -7.76 1.62 12.24
C LEU A 61 -6.95 0.33 12.30
N VAL A 62 -5.71 0.28 11.80
CA VAL A 62 -4.94 -0.98 11.84
C VAL A 62 -4.52 -1.37 13.26
N PHE A 63 -3.84 -0.48 13.98
CA PHE A 63 -3.44 -0.73 15.37
C PHE A 63 -4.36 -0.05 16.39
N GLY A 64 -5.31 0.77 15.93
CA GLY A 64 -6.17 1.57 16.79
C GLY A 64 -5.62 2.96 17.11
N HIS A 65 -6.52 3.84 17.54
CA HIS A 65 -6.27 5.27 17.79
C HIS A 65 -5.16 5.55 18.80
N LYS A 66 -4.97 4.68 19.80
CA LYS A 66 -3.90 4.80 20.81
C LYS A 66 -2.49 4.70 20.20
N TYR A 67 -2.35 4.03 19.06
CA TYR A 67 -1.07 3.71 18.43
C TYR A 67 -0.85 4.49 17.12
N GLY A 68 -1.14 5.80 17.13
CA GLY A 68 -1.04 6.64 15.92
C GLY A 68 0.36 6.66 15.27
N LYS A 69 1.44 6.57 16.08
CA LYS A 69 2.82 6.48 15.55
C LYS A 69 3.08 5.16 14.81
N ALA A 70 2.58 4.04 15.34
CA ALA A 70 2.71 2.73 14.71
C ALA A 70 1.94 2.69 13.37
N ASN A 71 0.70 3.21 13.36
CA ASN A 71 -0.07 3.34 12.12
C ASN A 71 0.66 4.23 11.09
N ARG A 72 1.30 5.33 11.52
CA ARG A 72 2.07 6.19 10.61
C ARG A 72 3.31 5.49 10.02
N LEU A 73 4.05 4.74 10.82
CA LEU A 73 5.19 3.98 10.31
C LEU A 73 4.73 2.89 9.35
N TYR A 74 3.62 2.23 9.69
CA TYR A 74 3.02 1.21 8.85
C TYR A 74 2.48 1.76 7.53
N SER A 75 1.86 2.95 7.53
CA SER A 75 1.42 3.60 6.29
C SER A 75 2.59 3.90 5.35
N ILE A 76 3.78 4.21 5.89
CA ILE A 76 5.00 4.39 5.08
C ILE A 76 5.45 3.04 4.51
N PHE A 77 5.43 1.97 5.31
CA PHE A 77 5.80 0.63 4.87
C PHE A 77 4.93 0.13 3.70
N ILE A 78 3.60 0.20 3.83
CA ILE A 78 2.68 -0.24 2.76
C ILE A 78 2.68 0.69 1.54
N ASN A 79 3.30 1.86 1.64
CA ASN A 79 3.48 2.78 0.53
C ASN A 79 4.74 2.50 -0.30
N LEU A 80 5.69 1.69 0.21
CA LEU A 80 6.94 1.39 -0.50
C LEU A 80 6.74 0.89 -1.94
N PRO A 81 5.80 -0.05 -2.23
CA PRO A 81 5.61 -0.54 -3.59
C PRO A 81 5.09 0.50 -4.58
N LEU A 82 4.45 1.58 -4.11
CA LEU A 82 3.88 2.61 -4.98
C LEU A 82 4.97 3.51 -5.59
N GLY A 83 6.21 3.48 -5.07
CA GLY A 83 7.34 4.28 -5.56
C GLY A 83 7.24 5.79 -5.30
N LEU A 84 6.08 6.28 -4.86
CA LEU A 84 5.83 7.67 -4.53
C LEU A 84 5.48 7.83 -3.05
N PRO A 85 6.13 8.75 -2.31
CA PRO A 85 5.96 8.91 -0.87
C PRO A 85 4.65 9.66 -0.54
N ILE A 86 3.49 9.02 -0.77
CA ILE A 86 2.17 9.63 -0.60
C ILE A 86 1.60 9.46 0.80
N ALA A 87 2.08 8.51 1.60
CA ALA A 87 1.44 8.11 2.86
C ALA A 87 1.15 9.27 3.84
N ILE A 88 2.13 10.17 4.03
CA ILE A 88 2.01 11.28 4.98
C ILE A 88 1.10 12.39 4.45
N SER A 89 1.28 12.75 3.18
CA SER A 89 0.46 13.75 2.50
C SER A 89 -0.99 13.29 2.44
N TYR A 90 -1.23 12.02 2.10
CA TYR A 90 -2.55 11.42 2.08
C TYR A 90 -3.26 11.63 3.42
N LYS A 91 -2.67 11.21 4.53
CA LYS A 91 -3.29 11.38 5.85
C LYS A 91 -3.62 12.85 6.16
N LYS A 92 -2.72 13.78 5.84
CA LYS A 92 -2.93 15.22 6.07
C LYS A 92 -4.11 15.76 5.27
N TYR A 93 -4.12 15.54 3.96
CA TYR A 93 -5.17 16.07 3.07
C TYR A 93 -6.50 15.35 3.24
N HIS A 94 -6.47 14.05 3.49
CA HIS A 94 -7.66 13.26 3.79
C HIS A 94 -8.38 13.76 5.04
N GLN A 95 -7.63 14.03 6.11
CA GLN A 95 -8.18 14.65 7.32
C GLN A 95 -8.71 16.07 7.06
N ALA A 96 -8.11 16.83 6.15
CA ALA A 96 -8.61 18.15 5.77
C ALA A 96 -9.92 18.06 4.98
N HIS A 97 -10.09 17.03 4.14
CA HIS A 97 -11.32 16.79 3.38
C HIS A 97 -12.51 16.35 4.26
N HIS A 98 -12.25 15.60 5.33
CA HIS A 98 -13.30 15.14 6.25
C HIS A 98 -13.59 16.09 7.42
N ARG A 99 -12.90 17.23 7.50
CA ARG A 99 -13.20 18.32 8.44
C ARG A 99 -14.28 19.22 7.86
#